data_AF-A0A961DMF5-F1
#
_entry.id   AF-A0A961DMF5-F1
#
_cell.length_a   1.000
_cell.length_b   1.000
_cell.length_c   1.000
_cell.angle_alpha   90.00
_cell.angle_beta   90.00
_cell.angle_gamma   90.00
#
_symmetry.space_group_name_H-M   'P 1'
#
loop_
_entity.id
_entity.type
_entity.pdbx_description
1 polymer ?
#
loop_
_entity_poly.entity_id
_entity_poly.type
_entity_poly.pdbx_seq_one_letter_code
_entity_poly.pdbx_strand_id
1 'polypeptide(L)' 'VMAAAGAVDGVAIAGADRAFNAYPIAALKSSANPDAATAFIAYVVSPKGQAILAKYGFAKP' A
#
# COMPACT_ATOMS: atom_id res chain seq x y z
N VAL A 1 -3.37 -0.27 -15.32
CA VAL A 1 -2.06 -0.35 -16.04
C VAL A 1 -1.08 0.78 -15.69
N MET A 2 -1.40 1.67 -14.73
CA MET A 2 -0.55 2.83 -14.41
C MET A 2 0.92 2.49 -14.07
N ALA A 3 1.19 1.30 -13.50
CA ALA A 3 2.55 0.84 -13.20
C ALA A 3 3.39 0.45 -14.43
N ALA A 4 2.78 0.17 -15.58
CA ALA A 4 3.48 -0.33 -16.77
C ALA A 4 3.91 0.79 -17.74
N ALA A 5 3.74 2.07 -17.38
CA ALA A 5 4.16 3.23 -18.19
C ALA A 5 3.69 3.17 -19.67
N GLY A 6 2.49 2.65 -19.91
CA GLY A 6 1.92 2.54 -21.27
C GLY A 6 2.45 1.39 -22.12
N ALA A 7 3.31 0.52 -21.57
CA ALA A 7 3.83 -0.65 -22.28
C ALA A 7 2.80 -1.79 -22.47
N VAL A 8 1.64 -1.71 -21.80
CA VAL A 8 0.57 -2.71 -21.90
C VAL A 8 -0.79 -2.03 -21.96
N ASP A 9 -1.79 -2.75 -22.46
CA ASP A 9 -3.19 -2.31 -22.48
C ASP A 9 -3.95 -2.78 -21.24
N GLY A 10 -4.87 -1.94 -20.79
CA GLY A 10 -5.75 -2.26 -19.66
C GLY A 10 -7.09 -2.78 -20.14
N VAL A 11 -7.44 -4.00 -19.75
CA VAL A 11 -8.78 -4.55 -19.99
C VAL A 11 -9.61 -4.41 -18.71
N ALA A 12 -10.74 -3.72 -18.79
CA ALA A 12 -11.67 -3.62 -17.69
C ALA A 12 -12.39 -4.97 -17.49
N ILE A 13 -12.39 -5.47 -16.24
CA ILE A 13 -13.09 -6.70 -15.87
C ILE A 13 -14.25 -6.30 -14.95
N ALA A 14 -15.47 -6.69 -15.32
CA ALA A 14 -16.66 -6.39 -14.52
C ALA A 14 -16.54 -6.98 -13.12
N GLY A 15 -16.67 -6.14 -12.08
CA GLY A 15 -16.59 -6.55 -10.68
C GLY A 15 -15.17 -6.71 -10.12
N ALA A 16 -14.12 -6.37 -10.87
CA ALA A 16 -12.73 -6.41 -10.38
C ALA A 16 -12.46 -5.41 -9.24
N ASP A 17 -13.26 -4.34 -9.15
CA ASP A 17 -13.29 -3.40 -8.04
C ASP A 17 -13.68 -4.04 -6.70
N ARG A 18 -14.38 -5.19 -6.74
CA ARG A 18 -14.77 -5.97 -5.55
C ARG A 18 -13.70 -6.96 -5.11
N ALA A 19 -12.70 -7.24 -5.97
CA ALA A 19 -11.55 -8.05 -5.63
C ALA A 19 -10.50 -7.18 -4.92
N PHE A 20 -10.80 -6.79 -3.68
CA PHE A 20 -9.91 -5.96 -2.87
C PHE A 20 -8.84 -6.81 -2.17
N ASN A 21 -7.57 -6.46 -2.40
CA ASN A 21 -6.45 -7.03 -1.66
C ASN A 21 -6.11 -6.12 -0.47
N ALA A 22 -6.27 -6.64 0.75
CA ALA A 22 -5.85 -5.96 1.96
C ALA A 22 -4.39 -6.26 2.27
N TYR A 23 -3.57 -5.22 2.45
CA TYR A 23 -2.15 -5.32 2.81
C TYR A 23 -1.91 -4.67 4.17
N PRO A 24 -2.29 -5.34 5.28
CA PRO A 24 -2.13 -4.78 6.61
C PRO A 24 -0.64 -4.62 6.95
N ILE A 25 -0.31 -3.56 7.68
CA ILE A 25 1.01 -3.35 8.26
C ILE A 25 0.95 -3.53 9.78
N ALA A 26 1.89 -4.29 10.35
CA ALA A 26 1.94 -4.56 11.78
C ALA A 26 3.39 -4.69 12.28
N ALA A 27 3.61 -4.34 13.55
CA ALA A 27 4.88 -4.56 14.21
C ALA A 27 4.97 -6.02 14.69
N LEU A 28 6.13 -6.65 14.51
CA LEU A 28 6.37 -7.97 15.06
C LEU A 28 6.47 -7.89 16.58
N LYS A 29 5.82 -8.82 17.30
CA LYS A 29 5.88 -8.89 18.76
C LYS A 29 7.30 -9.06 19.29
N SER A 30 8.17 -9.74 18.53
CA SER A 30 9.58 -9.98 18.84
C SER A 30 10.52 -9.00 18.15
N SER A 31 10.04 -7.83 17.71
CA SER A 31 10.90 -6.83 17.08
C SER A 31 12.06 -6.46 18.00
N ALA A 32 13.30 -6.54 17.48
CA ALA A 32 14.48 -6.06 18.18
C ALA A 32 14.49 -4.53 18.35
N ASN A 33 13.61 -3.81 17.64
CA ASN A 33 13.43 -2.37 17.76
C ASN A 33 11.93 -2.01 17.68
N PRO A 34 11.19 -2.06 18.81
CA PRO A 34 9.75 -1.81 18.84
C PRO A 34 9.39 -0.36 18.55
N ASP A 35 10.23 0.59 18.97
CA ASP A 35 9.99 2.02 18.79
C ASP A 35 10.10 2.41 17.31
N ALA A 36 11.14 1.92 16.62
CA ALA A 36 11.28 2.15 15.18
C ALA A 36 10.14 1.49 14.38
N ALA A 37 9.71 0.29 14.76
CA ALA A 37 8.58 -0.37 14.12
C ALA A 37 7.29 0.45 14.26
N THR A 38 7.03 0.98 15.45
CA THR A 38 5.88 1.86 15.73
C THR A 38 5.97 3.16 14.92
N ALA A 39 7.13 3.81 14.92
CA ALA A 39 7.38 5.03 14.15
C ALA A 39 7.20 4.82 12.64
N PHE A 40 7.64 3.66 12.13
CA PHE A 40 7.48 3.32 10.72
C PHE A 40 6.01 3.11 10.35
N ILE A 41 5.24 2.39 11.17
CA ILE A 41 3.80 2.23 10.96
C ILE A 41 3.12 3.60 10.95
N ALA A 42 3.41 4.44 11.95
CA ALA A 42 2.88 5.80 12.04
C ALA A 42 3.20 6.63 10.78
N TYR A 43 4.41 6.50 10.25
CA TYR A 43 4.81 7.15 9.01
C TYR A 43 4.02 6.62 7.79
N VAL A 44 3.90 5.30 7.65
CA VAL A 44 3.17 4.67 6.53
C VAL A 44 1.72 5.12 6.50
N VAL A 45 1.04 5.19 7.65
CA VAL A 45 -0.37 5.63 7.74
C VAL A 45 -0.56 7.15 7.71
N SER A 46 0.53 7.94 7.81
CA SER A 46 0.47 9.41 7.74
C SER A 46 0.04 9.90 6.34
N PRO A 47 -0.43 11.16 6.20
CA PRO A 47 -0.75 11.74 4.90
C PRO A 47 0.39 11.64 3.89
N LYS A 48 1.65 11.80 4.34
CA LYS A 48 2.84 11.70 3.49
C LYS A 48 3.09 10.27 3.03
N GLY A 49 3.00 9.29 3.93
CA GLY A 49 3.16 7.87 3.59
C GLY A 49 2.09 7.40 2.61
N GLN A 50 0.84 7.77 2.86
CA GLN A 50 -0.28 7.46 1.99
C GLN A 50 -0.17 8.10 0.60
N ALA A 51 0.34 9.34 0.50
CA ALA A 51 0.58 9.98 -0.79
C ALA A 51 1.62 9.23 -1.64
N ILE A 52 2.66 8.67 -1.01
CA ILE A 52 3.67 7.85 -1.69
C ILE A 52 3.03 6.56 -2.20
N LEU A 53 2.26 5.85 -1.36
CA LEU A 53 1.57 4.63 -1.74
C LEU A 53 0.60 4.86 -2.91
N ALA A 54 -0.20 5.92 -2.83
CA ALA A 54 -1.16 6.29 -3.88
C ALA A 54 -0.45 6.61 -5.22
N LYS A 55 0.71 7.27 -5.20
CA LYS A 55 1.51 7.54 -6.40
C LYS A 55 1.86 6.26 -7.17
N TYR A 56 2.05 5.14 -6.47
CA TYR A 56 2.38 3.85 -7.07
C TYR A 56 1.16 2.91 -7.23
N GLY A 57 -0.06 3.41 -7.01
CA GLY A 57 -1.30 2.67 -7.23
C GLY A 57 -1.74 1.78 -6.07
N PHE A 58 -1.17 1.95 -4.88
CA PHE A 58 -1.64 1.28 -3.66
C PHE A 58 -2.82 2.04 -3.04
N ALA A 59 -3.79 1.29 -2.54
CA ALA A 59 -4.85 1.80 -1.68
C ALA A 59 -4.32 2.01 -0.25
N LYS A 60 -5.14 2.65 0.60
CA LYS A 60 -4.83 2.77 2.02
C LYS A 60 -4.79 1.38 2.68
N PRO A 61 -3.81 1.10 3.56
CA PRO A 61 -3.80 -0.09 4.41
C PRO A 61 -5.04 -0.15 5.31
#